data_AF-A0A351SR11-F1
#
_entry.id   AF-A0A351SR11-F1
#
_cell.length_a   1.000
_cell.length_b   1.000
_cell.length_c   1.000
_cell.angle_alpha   90.00
_cell.angle_beta   90.00
_cell.angle_gamma   90.00
#
_symmetry.space_group_name_H-M   'P 1'
#
loop_
_entity.id
_entity.type
_entity.pdbx_description
1 polymer ?
#
loop_
_entity_poly.entity_id
_entity_poly.type
_entity_poly.pdbx_seq_one_letter_code
_entity_poly.pdbx_strand_id
1 'polypeptide(L)'
;MSEQTFVNDFISIGMTEYFTRKTATTFESHIVECLADIYGYDNLKSAYDSKNEGNFATLLHRYGLSRTTFDNFLRDTIKYESFKEENKKDPSVKSDLASKIESHIITMFLYKCLLIEPSLEEISHFENDLLNNFAMIKHHFNTSLNPNKTRETWEKKKKMLEDSVELIEIKPKYLDAFTYAKYGTSLEEVKKMDYRMVEELNNYIESKEAETPIVAPKRMPNKKGSRLLRDTAISSGNGYVDALLIAGIIATEMSIGLIYLFLHF
;
A
#
# COMPACT_ATOMS: atom_id res chain seq x y z
N MET A 1 -34.36 -27.21 29.58
CA MET A 1 -33.20 -26.50 30.14
C MET A 1 -32.90 -25.36 29.19
N SER A 2 -32.96 -24.11 29.64
CA SER A 2 -32.55 -22.97 28.81
C SER A 2 -31.05 -23.09 28.59
N GLU A 3 -30.61 -23.39 27.36
CA GLU A 3 -29.20 -23.30 27.00
C GLU A 3 -28.75 -21.86 27.29
N GLN A 4 -27.80 -21.73 28.21
CA GLN A 4 -27.29 -20.43 28.62
C GLN A 4 -26.47 -19.86 27.46
N THR A 5 -26.98 -18.78 26.86
CA THR A 5 -26.33 -18.05 25.77
C THR A 5 -24.91 -17.65 26.19
N PHE A 6 -23.91 -18.00 25.38
CA PHE A 6 -22.50 -17.70 25.64
C PHE A 6 -22.15 -16.25 25.31
N VAL A 7 -22.26 -15.83 24.05
CA VAL A 7 -22.02 -14.43 23.62
C VAL A 7 -23.29 -13.86 23.00
N ASN A 8 -23.83 -14.59 22.04
CA ASN A 8 -25.15 -14.41 21.46
C ASN A 8 -25.63 -15.76 20.95
N ASP A 9 -26.88 -15.84 20.50
CA ASP A 9 -27.47 -17.12 20.06
C ASP A 9 -26.72 -17.70 18.86
N PHE A 10 -26.36 -16.87 17.87
CA PHE A 10 -25.55 -17.27 16.71
C PHE A 10 -24.27 -18.01 17.12
N ILE A 11 -23.44 -17.37 17.95
CA ILE A 11 -22.15 -17.92 18.40
C ILE A 11 -22.40 -19.14 19.29
N SER A 12 -23.43 -19.13 20.13
CA SER A 12 -23.74 -20.24 21.01
C SER A 12 -24.13 -21.50 20.22
N ILE A 13 -24.98 -21.33 19.21
CA ILE A 13 -25.39 -22.40 18.29
C ILE A 13 -24.18 -22.92 17.54
N GLY A 14 -23.39 -22.03 16.93
CA GLY A 14 -22.20 -22.39 16.16
C GLY A 14 -21.17 -23.18 16.98
N MET A 15 -20.85 -22.72 18.19
CA MET A 15 -19.90 -23.38 19.08
C MET A 15 -20.40 -24.76 19.52
N THR A 16 -21.68 -24.85 19.88
CA THR A 16 -22.28 -26.11 20.31
C THR A 16 -22.27 -27.13 19.19
N GLU A 17 -22.66 -26.75 17.97
CA GLU A 17 -22.66 -27.66 16.83
C GLU A 17 -21.25 -28.06 16.41
N TYR A 18 -20.33 -27.10 16.29
CA TYR A 18 -18.95 -27.38 15.85
C TYR A 18 -18.22 -28.31 16.83
N PHE A 19 -18.25 -28.02 18.13
CA PHE A 19 -17.52 -28.81 19.12
C PHE A 19 -18.21 -30.13 19.51
N THR A 20 -19.54 -30.19 19.46
CA THR A 20 -20.28 -31.39 19.92
C THR A 20 -20.59 -32.37 18.79
N ARG A 21 -20.96 -31.87 17.60
CA ARG A 21 -21.39 -32.73 16.47
C ARG A 21 -20.26 -33.05 15.49
N LYS A 22 -19.08 -32.43 15.62
CA LYS A 22 -17.88 -32.62 14.77
C LYS A 22 -18.10 -32.41 13.26
N THR A 23 -19.25 -31.88 12.84
CA THR A 23 -19.54 -31.56 11.44
C THR A 23 -20.24 -30.20 11.37
N ALA A 24 -19.69 -29.28 10.58
CA ALA A 24 -20.27 -27.96 10.35
C ALA A 24 -21.50 -28.09 9.42
N THR A 25 -22.69 -28.24 9.99
CA THR A 25 -23.94 -28.39 9.24
C THR A 25 -24.66 -27.06 9.00
N THR A 26 -24.39 -26.07 9.83
CA THR A 26 -25.05 -24.76 9.79
C THR A 26 -24.07 -23.65 9.45
N PHE A 27 -24.59 -22.52 8.98
CA PHE A 27 -23.77 -21.34 8.71
C PHE A 27 -23.05 -20.87 9.99
N GLU A 28 -23.74 -20.90 11.14
CA GLU A 28 -23.17 -20.58 12.45
C GLU A 28 -21.95 -21.45 12.77
N SER A 29 -22.08 -22.78 12.59
CA SER A 29 -20.99 -23.73 12.86
C SER A 29 -19.81 -23.54 11.90
N HIS A 30 -20.08 -23.18 10.65
CA HIS A 30 -19.05 -22.92 9.65
C HIS A 30 -18.25 -21.64 9.97
N ILE A 31 -18.92 -20.58 10.44
CA ILE A 31 -18.22 -19.38 10.90
C ILE A 31 -17.33 -19.68 12.12
N VAL A 32 -17.77 -20.56 13.03
CA VAL A 32 -16.96 -20.99 14.18
C VAL A 32 -15.78 -21.85 13.75
N GLU A 33 -15.95 -22.73 12.76
CA GLU A 33 -14.86 -23.49 12.14
C GLU A 33 -13.77 -22.56 11.60
N CYS A 34 -14.15 -21.56 10.79
CA CYS A 34 -13.19 -20.58 10.28
C CYS A 34 -12.49 -19.79 11.41
N LEU A 35 -13.20 -19.46 12.50
CA LEU A 35 -12.59 -18.83 13.67
C LEU A 35 -11.58 -19.76 14.36
N ALA A 36 -11.85 -21.07 14.40
CA ALA A 36 -10.94 -22.06 14.95
C ALA A 36 -9.66 -22.17 14.11
N ASP A 37 -9.75 -22.03 12.79
CA ASP A 37 -8.56 -22.03 11.91
C ASP A 37 -7.69 -20.78 12.10
N ILE A 38 -8.32 -19.63 12.32
CA ILE A 38 -7.61 -18.37 12.56
C ILE A 38 -6.94 -18.38 13.95
N TYR A 39 -7.70 -18.70 15.00
CA TYR A 39 -7.30 -18.47 16.39
C TYR A 39 -6.88 -19.73 17.15
N GLY A 40 -7.04 -20.90 16.54
CA GLY A 40 -6.73 -22.22 17.09
C GLY A 40 -7.92 -22.88 17.78
N TYR A 41 -8.19 -24.13 17.43
CA TYR A 41 -9.27 -24.96 17.98
C TYR A 41 -9.29 -24.99 19.51
N ASP A 42 -8.17 -25.31 20.16
CA ASP A 42 -8.10 -25.45 21.62
C ASP A 42 -8.34 -24.13 22.35
N ASN A 43 -7.88 -23.01 21.78
CA ASN A 43 -8.09 -21.68 22.35
C ASN A 43 -9.58 -21.31 22.33
N LEU A 44 -10.23 -21.56 21.19
CA LEU A 44 -11.65 -21.26 21.00
C LEU A 44 -12.53 -22.16 21.88
N LYS A 45 -12.20 -23.45 21.95
CA LYS A 45 -12.89 -24.42 22.80
C LYS A 45 -12.74 -24.09 24.28
N SER A 46 -11.53 -23.72 24.73
CA SER A 46 -11.29 -23.32 26.11
C SER A 46 -12.12 -22.08 26.49
N ALA A 47 -12.24 -21.08 25.61
CA ALA A 47 -13.10 -19.92 25.83
C ALA A 47 -14.58 -20.31 25.98
N TYR A 48 -15.05 -21.24 25.15
CA TYR A 48 -16.44 -21.74 25.20
C TYR A 48 -16.73 -22.60 26.43
N ASP A 49 -15.85 -23.56 26.75
CA ASP A 49 -16.00 -24.47 27.90
C ASP A 49 -15.96 -23.71 29.23
N SER A 50 -15.13 -22.67 29.31
CA SER A 50 -15.05 -21.78 30.49
C SER A 50 -16.19 -20.75 30.58
N LYS A 51 -17.05 -20.67 29.55
CA LYS A 51 -18.11 -19.66 29.43
C LYS A 51 -17.61 -18.23 29.69
N ASN A 52 -16.37 -17.95 29.31
CA ASN A 52 -15.75 -16.65 29.51
C ASN A 52 -15.79 -15.82 28.22
N GLU A 53 -16.79 -14.95 28.11
CA GLU A 53 -16.95 -14.01 26.99
C GLU A 53 -15.75 -13.07 26.82
N GLY A 54 -15.14 -12.66 27.95
CA GLY A 54 -13.96 -11.80 27.95
C GLY A 54 -12.75 -12.49 27.30
N ASN A 55 -12.58 -13.79 27.53
CA ASN A 55 -11.54 -14.58 26.86
C ASN A 55 -11.81 -14.71 25.36
N PHE A 56 -13.07 -14.89 24.95
CA PHE A 56 -13.43 -14.91 23.54
C PHE A 56 -13.15 -13.56 22.87
N ALA A 57 -13.55 -12.45 23.47
CA ALA A 57 -13.23 -11.12 22.96
C ALA A 57 -11.70 -10.90 22.87
N THR A 58 -10.96 -11.26 23.92
CA THR A 58 -9.49 -11.16 23.95
C THR A 58 -8.84 -11.99 22.84
N LEU A 59 -9.39 -13.18 22.56
CA LEU A 59 -8.92 -14.05 21.49
C LEU A 59 -9.10 -13.39 20.12
N LEU A 60 -10.29 -12.82 19.84
CA LEU A 60 -10.56 -12.14 18.56
C LEU A 60 -9.70 -10.88 18.38
N HIS A 61 -9.32 -10.22 19.47
CA HIS A 61 -8.39 -9.08 19.47
C HIS A 61 -6.91 -9.46 19.31
N ARG A 62 -6.53 -10.75 19.41
CA ARG A 62 -5.12 -11.22 19.43
C ARG A 62 -4.27 -10.68 18.28
N TYR A 63 -4.84 -10.61 17.07
CA TYR A 63 -4.14 -10.14 15.87
C TYR A 63 -4.41 -8.67 15.52
N GLY A 64 -4.87 -7.87 16.49
CA GLY A 64 -5.07 -6.43 16.28
C GLY A 64 -6.44 -6.05 15.70
N LEU A 65 -7.45 -6.92 15.80
CA LEU A 65 -8.81 -6.56 15.44
C LEU A 65 -9.26 -5.35 16.27
N SER A 66 -9.75 -4.29 15.63
CA SER A 66 -10.23 -3.11 16.36
C SER A 66 -11.53 -3.40 17.12
N ARG A 67 -11.78 -2.68 18.22
CA ARG A 67 -13.04 -2.79 18.97
C ARG A 67 -14.27 -2.51 18.11
N THR A 68 -14.18 -1.51 17.23
CA THR A 68 -15.29 -1.17 16.34
C THR A 68 -15.57 -2.29 15.33
N THR A 69 -14.55 -2.95 14.80
CA THR A 69 -14.72 -4.11 13.91
C THR A 69 -15.32 -5.30 14.65
N PHE A 70 -14.88 -5.56 15.88
CA PHE A 70 -15.45 -6.61 16.74
C PHE A 70 -16.93 -6.35 17.04
N ASP A 71 -17.28 -5.13 17.44
CA ASP A 71 -18.68 -4.75 17.72
C ASP A 71 -19.55 -4.83 16.45
N ASN A 72 -18.99 -4.50 15.28
CA ASN A 72 -19.65 -4.67 13.99
C ASN A 72 -19.95 -6.16 13.70
N PHE A 73 -18.96 -7.02 13.90
CA PHE A 73 -19.10 -8.46 13.73
C PHE A 73 -20.20 -9.02 14.63
N LEU A 74 -20.18 -8.72 15.94
CA LEU A 74 -21.22 -9.17 16.86
C LEU A 74 -22.60 -8.67 16.45
N ARG A 75 -22.72 -7.40 16.07
CA ARG A 75 -23.98 -6.83 15.61
C ARG A 75 -24.50 -7.53 14.35
N ASP A 76 -23.64 -7.85 13.39
CA ASP A 76 -24.05 -8.54 12.17
C ASP A 76 -24.50 -9.98 12.46
N THR A 77 -23.86 -10.69 13.40
CA THR A 77 -24.32 -12.03 13.85
C THR A 77 -25.69 -11.99 14.53
N ILE A 78 -25.98 -10.97 15.35
CA ILE A 78 -27.29 -10.79 15.98
C ILE A 78 -28.38 -10.47 14.94
N LYS A 79 -28.06 -9.61 13.97
CA LYS A 79 -28.98 -9.31 12.86
C LYS A 79 -29.25 -10.54 12.00
N TYR A 80 -28.25 -11.40 11.81
CA TYR A 80 -28.41 -12.62 11.04
C TYR A 80 -29.42 -13.58 11.70
N GLU A 81 -29.40 -13.74 13.02
CA GLU A 81 -30.42 -14.53 13.73
C GLU A 81 -31.84 -14.00 13.47
N SER A 82 -32.01 -12.67 13.53
CA SER A 82 -33.30 -12.04 13.21
C SER A 82 -33.72 -12.32 11.76
N PHE A 83 -32.81 -12.18 10.81
CA PHE A 83 -33.03 -12.51 9.40
C PHE A 83 -33.36 -13.98 9.18
N LYS A 84 -32.69 -14.90 9.88
CA LYS A 84 -32.93 -16.34 9.78
C LYS A 84 -34.36 -16.70 10.19
N GLU A 85 -34.87 -16.08 11.26
CA GLU A 85 -36.26 -16.26 11.68
C GLU A 85 -37.27 -15.65 10.70
N GLU A 86 -36.94 -14.53 10.05
CA GLU A 86 -37.75 -13.94 8.98
C GLU A 86 -37.75 -14.83 7.72
N ASN A 87 -36.58 -15.30 7.28
CA ASN A 87 -36.44 -16.16 6.11
C ASN A 87 -37.12 -17.53 6.29
N LYS A 88 -37.17 -18.07 7.52
CA LYS A 88 -37.97 -19.26 7.85
C LYS A 88 -39.48 -19.04 7.64
N LYS A 89 -39.98 -17.82 7.90
CA LYS A 89 -41.38 -17.45 7.69
C LYS A 89 -41.67 -17.15 6.23
N ASP A 90 -40.74 -16.47 5.56
CA ASP A 90 -40.82 -16.11 4.15
C ASP A 90 -39.46 -16.34 3.44
N PRO A 91 -39.30 -17.47 2.72
CA PRO A 91 -38.06 -17.79 2.00
C PRO A 91 -37.70 -16.82 0.85
N SER A 92 -38.60 -15.90 0.47
CA SER A 92 -38.32 -14.88 -0.54
C SER A 92 -37.45 -13.75 -0.01
N VAL A 93 -37.41 -13.54 1.32
CA VAL A 93 -36.58 -12.52 1.96
C VAL A 93 -35.11 -12.91 1.83
N LYS A 94 -34.33 -12.06 1.17
CA LYS A 94 -32.88 -12.25 0.97
C LYS A 94 -32.10 -11.16 1.68
N SER A 95 -30.87 -11.46 2.10
CA SER A 95 -30.00 -10.52 2.81
C SER A 95 -28.52 -10.84 2.62
N ASP A 96 -27.70 -9.80 2.54
CA ASP A 96 -26.24 -9.90 2.46
C ASP A 96 -25.54 -10.08 3.83
N LEU A 97 -26.29 -10.41 4.89
CA LEU A 97 -25.73 -10.54 6.24
C LEU A 97 -24.70 -11.66 6.34
N ALA A 98 -24.94 -12.81 5.71
CA ALA A 98 -23.98 -13.91 5.66
C ALA A 98 -22.64 -13.45 5.07
N SER A 99 -22.67 -12.81 3.89
CA SER A 99 -21.47 -12.28 3.24
C SER A 99 -20.77 -11.19 4.05
N LYS A 100 -21.50 -10.39 4.85
CA LYS A 100 -20.89 -9.40 5.77
C LYS A 100 -20.14 -10.09 6.91
N ILE A 101 -20.72 -11.13 7.49
CA ILE A 101 -20.08 -11.92 8.55
C ILE A 101 -18.80 -12.57 8.00
N GLU A 102 -18.86 -13.21 6.84
CA GLU A 102 -17.67 -13.79 6.20
C GLU A 102 -16.62 -12.72 5.81
N SER A 103 -17.05 -11.51 5.44
CA SER A 103 -16.12 -10.40 5.19
C SER A 103 -15.34 -9.98 6.43
N HIS A 104 -15.93 -10.10 7.63
CA HIS A 104 -15.21 -9.92 8.89
C HIS A 104 -14.22 -11.06 9.12
N ILE A 105 -14.58 -12.31 8.84
CA ILE A 105 -13.69 -13.47 8.93
C ILE A 105 -12.48 -13.31 8.00
N ILE A 106 -12.68 -12.91 6.74
CA ILE A 106 -11.59 -12.59 5.81
C ILE A 106 -10.66 -11.52 6.41
N THR A 107 -11.22 -10.49 7.04
CA THR A 107 -10.43 -9.41 7.65
C THR A 107 -9.60 -9.92 8.84
N MET A 108 -10.18 -10.78 9.68
CA MET A 108 -9.49 -11.41 10.80
C MET A 108 -8.35 -12.32 10.33
N PHE A 109 -8.57 -13.09 9.27
CA PHE A 109 -7.52 -13.93 8.68
C PHE A 109 -6.38 -13.07 8.11
N LEU A 110 -6.68 -12.01 7.36
CA LEU A 110 -5.63 -11.10 6.85
C LEU A 110 -4.81 -10.48 7.99
N TYR A 111 -5.43 -10.08 9.08
CA TYR A 111 -4.70 -9.54 10.24
C TYR A 111 -3.75 -10.57 10.87
N LYS A 112 -4.13 -11.86 10.90
CA LYS A 112 -3.21 -12.94 11.25
C LYS A 112 -2.03 -12.99 10.28
N CYS A 113 -2.30 -12.98 8.97
CA CYS A 113 -1.28 -13.07 7.92
C CYS A 113 -0.29 -11.91 7.93
N LEU A 114 -0.70 -10.71 8.39
CA LEU A 114 0.20 -9.56 8.54
C LEU A 114 1.22 -9.73 9.68
N LEU A 115 0.92 -10.57 10.67
CA LEU A 115 1.76 -10.79 11.85
C LEU A 115 2.52 -12.12 11.79
N ILE A 116 1.95 -13.10 11.11
CA ILE A 116 2.48 -14.45 10.97
C ILE A 116 2.38 -14.79 9.49
N GLU A 117 3.53 -15.03 8.84
CA GLU A 117 3.55 -15.42 7.45
C GLU A 117 2.78 -16.73 7.25
N PRO A 118 1.67 -16.73 6.50
CA PRO A 118 0.86 -17.92 6.32
C PRO A 118 1.52 -18.87 5.32
N SER A 119 1.38 -20.18 5.55
CA SER A 119 1.78 -21.16 4.55
C SER A 119 0.79 -21.19 3.38
N LEU A 120 1.24 -21.62 2.19
CA LEU A 120 0.34 -21.82 1.04
C LEU A 120 -0.76 -22.85 1.34
N GLU A 121 -0.44 -23.86 2.13
CA GLU A 121 -1.41 -24.87 2.57
C GLU A 121 -2.50 -24.25 3.45
N GLU A 122 -2.12 -23.37 4.37
CA GLU A 122 -3.06 -22.67 5.26
C GLU A 122 -3.97 -21.72 4.47
N ILE A 123 -3.42 -20.95 3.52
CA ILE A 123 -4.22 -20.10 2.64
C ILE A 123 -5.21 -20.95 1.83
N SER A 124 -4.73 -22.06 1.24
CA SER A 124 -5.59 -22.93 0.43
C SER A 124 -6.68 -23.60 1.26
N HIS A 125 -6.37 -24.02 2.49
CA HIS A 125 -7.35 -24.57 3.41
C HIS A 125 -8.43 -23.56 3.76
N PHE A 126 -8.03 -22.34 4.14
CA PHE A 126 -8.97 -21.26 4.44
C PHE A 126 -9.85 -20.90 3.23
N GLU A 127 -9.27 -20.82 2.03
CA GLU A 127 -10.02 -20.59 0.79
C GLU A 127 -11.03 -21.71 0.52
N ASN A 128 -10.62 -22.96 0.70
CA ASN A 128 -11.49 -24.10 0.44
C ASN A 128 -12.66 -24.13 1.41
N ASP A 129 -12.40 -23.89 2.69
CA ASP A 129 -13.43 -23.95 3.71
C ASP A 129 -14.40 -22.78 3.56
N LEU A 130 -13.90 -21.55 3.40
CA LEU A 130 -14.74 -20.37 3.31
C LEU A 130 -15.47 -20.23 1.95
N LEU A 131 -14.82 -20.56 0.83
CA LEU A 131 -15.32 -20.22 -0.52
C LEU A 131 -15.74 -21.42 -1.36
N ASN A 132 -15.18 -22.60 -1.10
CA ASN A 132 -15.43 -23.81 -1.89
C ASN A 132 -16.28 -24.85 -1.16
N ASN A 133 -16.74 -24.55 0.06
CA ASN A 133 -17.68 -25.39 0.77
C ASN A 133 -19.05 -25.38 0.08
N PHE A 134 -19.44 -26.53 -0.49
CA PHE A 134 -20.68 -26.68 -1.25
C PHE A 134 -21.94 -26.31 -0.46
N ALA A 135 -21.98 -26.61 0.85
CA ALA A 135 -23.12 -26.26 1.70
C ALA A 135 -23.27 -24.74 1.83
N MET A 136 -22.14 -24.02 1.96
CA MET A 136 -22.13 -22.57 2.06
C MET A 136 -22.46 -21.91 0.73
N ILE A 137 -21.94 -22.41 -0.39
CA ILE A 137 -22.32 -21.97 -1.73
C ILE A 137 -23.84 -22.08 -1.92
N LYS A 138 -24.41 -23.26 -1.59
CA LYS A 138 -25.85 -23.48 -1.65
C LYS A 138 -26.61 -22.55 -0.69
N HIS A 139 -26.08 -22.28 0.50
CA HIS A 139 -26.67 -21.33 1.43
C HIS A 139 -26.78 -19.94 0.80
N HIS A 140 -25.68 -19.40 0.26
CA HIS A 140 -25.64 -18.08 -0.38
C HIS A 140 -26.60 -17.94 -1.55
N PHE A 141 -26.69 -18.94 -2.43
CA PHE A 141 -27.68 -18.92 -3.52
C PHE A 141 -29.13 -18.86 -3.03
N ASN A 142 -29.40 -19.40 -1.83
CA ASN A 142 -30.74 -19.45 -1.27
C ASN A 142 -31.06 -18.27 -0.34
N THR A 143 -30.08 -17.53 0.18
CA THR A 143 -30.34 -16.50 1.20
C THR A 143 -29.79 -15.12 0.86
N SER A 144 -28.83 -15.02 -0.06
CA SER A 144 -28.13 -13.76 -0.37
C SER A 144 -28.80 -12.95 -1.49
N LEU A 145 -28.64 -11.63 -1.45
CA LEU A 145 -28.96 -10.75 -2.59
C LEU A 145 -27.84 -10.80 -3.63
N ASN A 146 -26.59 -10.97 -3.18
CA ASN A 146 -25.44 -11.21 -4.04
C ASN A 146 -24.64 -12.45 -3.56
N PRO A 147 -24.90 -13.64 -4.14
CA PRO A 147 -24.24 -14.88 -3.74
C PRO A 147 -22.71 -14.90 -3.94
N ASN A 148 -22.17 -14.06 -4.82
CA ASN A 148 -20.73 -14.04 -5.15
C ASN A 148 -19.92 -13.04 -4.31
N LYS A 149 -20.59 -12.25 -3.45
CA LYS A 149 -19.97 -11.12 -2.75
C LYS A 149 -18.78 -11.51 -1.87
N THR A 150 -18.85 -12.67 -1.22
CA THR A 150 -17.76 -13.16 -0.36
C THR A 150 -16.51 -13.49 -1.19
N ARG A 151 -16.69 -14.19 -2.32
CA ARG A 151 -15.61 -14.49 -3.27
C ARG A 151 -15.02 -13.21 -3.85
N GLU A 152 -15.84 -12.26 -4.29
CA GLU A 152 -15.35 -10.96 -4.77
C GLU A 152 -14.55 -10.20 -3.72
N THR A 153 -14.97 -10.29 -2.45
CA THR A 153 -14.28 -9.65 -1.33
C THR A 153 -12.94 -10.31 -1.06
N TRP A 154 -12.88 -11.64 -1.11
CA TRP A 154 -11.63 -12.40 -0.98
C TRP A 154 -10.65 -12.05 -2.09
N GLU A 155 -11.04 -12.13 -3.37
CA GLU A 155 -10.17 -11.84 -4.51
C GLU A 155 -9.58 -10.42 -4.46
N LYS A 156 -10.36 -9.44 -4.00
CA LYS A 156 -9.87 -8.06 -3.82
C LYS A 156 -8.83 -7.95 -2.71
N LYS A 157 -9.02 -8.71 -1.63
CA LYS A 157 -8.23 -8.65 -0.40
C LYS A 157 -6.99 -9.55 -0.43
N LYS A 158 -7.05 -10.67 -1.14
CA LYS A 158 -5.94 -11.60 -1.36
C LYS A 158 -4.74 -10.92 -2.02
N LYS A 159 -4.98 -9.95 -2.90
CA LYS A 159 -3.91 -9.13 -3.50
C LYS A 159 -3.03 -8.45 -2.46
N MET A 160 -3.57 -8.14 -1.27
CA MET A 160 -2.79 -7.55 -0.18
C MET A 160 -1.82 -8.54 0.47
N LEU A 161 -1.98 -9.85 0.24
CA LEU A 161 -1.03 -10.90 0.67
C LEU A 161 0.07 -11.12 -0.37
N GLU A 162 -0.23 -10.89 -1.65
CA GLU A 162 0.72 -11.03 -2.77
C GLU A 162 1.61 -9.79 -2.91
N ASP A 163 1.05 -8.60 -2.68
CA ASP A 163 1.78 -7.34 -2.57
C ASP A 163 2.50 -7.28 -1.22
N SER A 164 3.55 -8.10 -1.08
CA SER A 164 4.58 -7.88 -0.07
C SER A 164 5.18 -6.50 -0.33
N VAL A 165 4.72 -5.50 0.43
CA VAL A 165 5.33 -4.17 0.42
C VAL A 165 6.69 -4.32 1.09
N GLU A 166 7.71 -4.69 0.31
CA GLU A 166 9.08 -4.47 0.71
C GLU A 166 9.24 -2.95 0.86
N LEU A 167 9.29 -2.49 2.11
CA LEU A 167 9.77 -1.16 2.45
C LEU A 167 11.26 -1.14 2.14
N ILE A 168 11.59 -0.96 0.86
CA ILE A 168 12.95 -0.71 0.42
C ILE A 168 13.33 0.67 0.96
N GLU A 169 14.33 0.73 1.83
CA GLU A 169 14.95 1.98 2.21
C GLU A 169 15.45 2.67 0.92
N ILE A 170 14.79 3.74 0.52
CA ILE A 170 15.22 4.54 -0.62
C ILE A 170 16.50 5.26 -0.21
N LYS A 171 17.64 4.62 -0.45
CA LYS A 171 18.94 5.24 -0.24
C LYS A 171 19.14 6.30 -1.32
N PRO A 172 19.37 7.57 -0.96
CA PRO A 172 19.64 8.60 -1.94
C PRO A 172 20.88 8.23 -2.77
N LYS A 173 20.76 8.31 -4.09
CA LYS A 173 21.88 8.14 -5.00
C LYS A 173 22.72 9.42 -4.95
N TYR A 174 23.94 9.35 -4.45
CA TYR A 174 24.85 10.49 -4.44
C TYR A 174 25.66 10.56 -5.74
N LEU A 175 25.88 11.76 -6.25
CA LEU A 175 26.83 12.04 -7.32
C LEU A 175 28.27 12.11 -6.77
N ASP A 176 29.26 12.13 -7.66
CA ASP A 176 30.66 12.21 -7.27
C ASP A 176 30.95 13.52 -6.52
N ALA A 177 31.88 13.46 -5.56
CA ALA A 177 32.25 14.61 -4.73
C ALA A 177 32.72 15.82 -5.55
N PHE A 178 33.35 15.56 -6.71
CA PHE A 178 33.78 16.60 -7.63
C PHE A 178 32.60 17.34 -8.28
N THR A 179 31.53 16.62 -8.62
CA THR A 179 30.33 17.19 -9.22
C THR A 179 29.62 18.10 -8.23
N TYR A 180 29.45 17.68 -6.97
CA TYR A 180 28.86 18.57 -5.96
C TYR A 180 29.72 19.81 -5.69
N ALA A 181 31.05 19.65 -5.65
CA ALA A 181 31.97 20.77 -5.44
C ALA A 181 31.86 21.84 -6.56
N LYS A 182 31.65 21.41 -7.81
CA LYS A 182 31.41 22.29 -8.97
C LYS A 182 30.16 23.16 -8.80
N TYR A 183 29.16 22.69 -8.06
CA TYR A 183 27.92 23.40 -7.76
C TYR A 183 27.88 23.98 -6.32
N GLY A 184 29.04 24.07 -5.66
CA GLY A 184 29.21 24.79 -4.40
C GLY A 184 28.72 24.05 -3.15
N THR A 185 28.58 22.72 -3.19
CA THR A 185 28.21 21.90 -2.02
C THR A 185 29.19 20.75 -1.83
N SER A 186 29.46 20.34 -0.59
CA SER A 186 30.31 19.17 -0.31
C SER A 186 29.48 17.88 -0.17
N LEU A 187 30.05 16.72 -0.54
CA LEU A 187 29.40 15.42 -0.38
C LEU A 187 28.98 15.13 1.07
N GLU A 188 29.73 15.65 2.05
CA GLU A 188 29.41 15.52 3.48
C GLU A 188 28.18 16.33 3.90
N GLU A 189 27.94 17.47 3.25
CA GLU A 189 26.73 18.27 3.45
C GLU A 189 25.52 17.62 2.78
N VAL A 190 25.68 17.10 1.57
CA VAL A 190 24.59 16.38 0.85
C VAL A 190 24.16 15.13 1.61
N LYS A 191 25.08 14.42 2.27
CA LYS A 191 24.76 13.25 3.10
C LYS A 191 23.92 13.57 4.33
N LYS A 192 23.86 14.83 4.77
CA LYS A 192 23.03 15.28 5.89
C LYS A 192 21.65 15.76 5.45
N MET A 193 21.39 15.85 4.15
CA MET A 193 20.13 16.31 3.59
C MET A 193 19.09 15.19 3.53
N ASP A 194 17.81 15.57 3.56
CA ASP A 194 16.71 14.65 3.32
C ASP A 194 16.78 14.08 1.89
N TYR A 195 16.33 12.84 1.69
CA TYR A 195 16.48 12.12 0.43
C TYR A 195 15.84 12.87 -0.76
N ARG A 196 14.71 13.55 -0.53
CA ARG A 196 14.01 14.35 -1.55
C ARG A 196 14.85 15.55 -1.98
N MET A 197 15.53 16.18 -1.02
CA MET A 197 16.41 17.31 -1.30
C MET A 197 17.66 16.88 -2.08
N VAL A 198 18.18 15.68 -1.81
CA VAL A 198 19.29 15.11 -2.59
C VAL A 198 18.86 14.85 -4.03
N GLU A 199 17.66 14.33 -4.23
CA GLU A 199 17.10 14.07 -5.56
C GLU A 199 16.85 15.36 -6.35
N GLU A 200 16.27 16.39 -5.72
CA GLU A 200 16.10 17.71 -6.32
C GLU A 200 17.43 18.36 -6.72
N LEU A 201 18.44 18.27 -5.84
CA LEU A 201 19.78 18.78 -6.11
C LEU A 201 20.44 18.03 -7.29
N ASN A 202 20.32 16.71 -7.34
CA ASN A 202 20.85 15.91 -8.43
C ASN A 202 20.17 16.23 -9.76
N ASN A 203 18.84 16.35 -9.77
CA ASN A 203 18.08 16.72 -10.97
C ASN A 203 18.48 18.12 -11.46
N TYR A 204 18.71 19.07 -10.55
CA TYR A 204 19.23 20.40 -10.88
C TYR A 204 20.63 20.32 -11.52
N ILE A 205 21.54 19.56 -10.93
CA ILE A 205 22.89 19.35 -11.46
C ILE A 205 22.86 18.69 -12.84
N GLU A 206 22.09 17.62 -13.00
CA GLU A 206 21.99 16.87 -14.26
C GLU A 206 21.37 17.72 -15.37
N SER A 207 20.34 18.51 -15.06
CA SER A 207 19.75 19.45 -16.03
C SER A 207 20.74 20.53 -16.47
N LYS A 208 21.56 21.05 -15.54
CA LYS A 208 22.60 22.04 -15.85
C LYS A 208 23.76 21.45 -16.64
N GLU A 209 24.13 20.19 -16.38
CA GLU A 209 25.16 19.50 -17.17
C GLU A 209 24.67 19.12 -18.58
N ALA A 210 23.39 18.77 -18.73
CA ALA A 210 22.76 18.53 -20.02
C ALA A 210 22.59 19.81 -20.87
N GLU A 211 22.42 20.97 -20.24
CA GLU A 211 22.37 22.28 -20.90
C GLU A 211 23.75 22.77 -21.39
N THR A 212 24.86 22.21 -20.91
CA THR A 212 26.19 22.49 -21.45
C THR A 212 26.37 21.77 -22.80
N PRO A 213 26.43 22.48 -23.94
CA PRO A 213 26.61 21.81 -25.22
C PRO A 213 27.98 21.16 -25.26
N ILE A 214 28.00 19.83 -25.41
CA ILE A 214 29.17 19.08 -25.83
C ILE A 214 29.59 19.69 -27.17
N VAL A 215 30.67 20.46 -27.17
CA VAL A 215 31.34 20.91 -28.40
C VAL A 215 31.97 19.67 -29.03
N ALA A 216 31.15 18.88 -29.72
CA ALA A 216 31.63 17.82 -30.57
C ALA A 216 32.43 18.47 -31.71
N PRO A 217 33.67 18.03 -32.00
CA PRO A 217 34.41 18.54 -33.13
C PRO A 217 33.67 18.13 -34.41
N LYS A 218 33.01 19.10 -35.06
CA LYS A 218 32.32 18.89 -36.34
C LYS A 218 33.31 18.37 -37.37
N ARG A 219 33.20 17.08 -37.72
CA ARG A 219 33.74 16.54 -38.96
C ARG A 219 33.07 17.26 -40.12
N MET A 220 33.84 17.94 -40.95
CA MET A 220 33.36 18.50 -42.22
C MET A 220 32.98 17.38 -43.19
N PRO A 221 31.79 17.40 -43.81
CA PRO A 221 31.56 16.72 -45.06
C PRO A 221 31.63 17.70 -46.23
N ASN A 222 32.28 17.23 -47.29
CA ASN A 222 32.62 17.96 -48.50
C ASN A 222 31.37 18.14 -49.41
N LYS A 223 31.26 19.36 -49.98
CA LYS A 223 30.45 19.86 -51.11
C LYS A 223 29.47 18.93 -51.84
N LYS A 224 28.23 19.42 -52.06
CA LYS A 224 27.68 19.88 -53.37
C LYS A 224 26.16 20.17 -53.26
N GLY A 225 25.68 21.25 -53.89
CA GLY A 225 24.26 21.40 -54.25
C GLY A 225 23.64 22.77 -53.97
N SER A 226 23.45 23.55 -55.02
CA SER A 226 22.92 24.92 -55.12
C SER A 226 21.45 25.14 -54.67
N ARG A 227 21.15 26.27 -54.01
CA ARG A 227 20.38 27.44 -54.54
C ARG A 227 19.77 28.28 -53.40
N LEU A 228 20.28 29.51 -53.31
CA LEU A 228 19.66 30.79 -52.94
C LEU A 228 18.27 30.79 -52.26
N LEU A 229 18.22 31.36 -51.05
CA LEU A 229 17.39 32.52 -50.76
C LEU A 229 18.01 33.31 -49.60
N ARG A 230 18.12 34.62 -49.81
CA ARG A 230 18.64 35.61 -48.85
C ARG A 230 17.74 35.60 -47.62
N ASP A 231 18.34 35.39 -46.46
CA ASP A 231 18.01 36.18 -45.28
C ASP A 231 19.31 36.77 -44.74
N THR A 232 19.22 38.06 -44.45
CA THR A 232 20.29 38.94 -44.04
C THR A 232 21.00 38.43 -42.78
N ALA A 233 22.22 37.92 -42.96
CA ALA A 233 23.13 37.63 -41.86
C ALA A 233 23.69 38.95 -41.30
N ILE A 234 22.93 39.58 -40.41
CA ILE A 234 23.52 40.38 -39.35
C ILE A 234 24.13 39.35 -38.40
N SER A 235 25.46 39.35 -38.32
CA SER A 235 26.24 38.59 -37.34
C SER A 235 25.72 38.92 -35.94
N SER A 236 24.83 38.08 -35.39
CA SER A 236 24.48 38.14 -33.97
C SER A 236 25.66 37.59 -33.18
N GLY A 237 26.19 38.48 -32.36
CA GLY A 237 27.52 38.38 -31.75
C GLY A 237 27.66 37.18 -30.85
N ASN A 238 28.83 36.58 -30.96
CA ASN A 238 29.39 35.68 -29.97
C ASN A 238 29.41 36.41 -28.62
N GLY A 239 28.54 36.05 -27.67
CA GLY A 239 28.45 36.70 -26.34
C GLY A 239 29.77 36.68 -25.56
N TYR A 240 30.73 35.87 -26.01
CA TYR A 240 32.12 35.90 -25.55
C TYR A 240 32.86 37.19 -25.88
N VAL A 241 32.58 37.81 -27.03
CA VAL A 241 33.22 39.07 -27.45
C VAL A 241 32.66 40.24 -26.63
N ASP A 242 31.35 40.26 -26.35
CA ASP A 242 30.75 41.25 -25.45
C ASP A 242 31.23 41.05 -24.01
N ALA A 243 31.35 39.80 -23.53
CA ALA A 243 31.91 39.53 -22.21
C ALA A 243 33.38 39.94 -22.09
N LEU A 244 34.19 39.74 -23.15
CA LEU A 244 35.58 40.20 -23.21
C LEU A 244 35.68 41.74 -23.24
N LEU A 245 34.78 42.40 -23.94
CA LEU A 245 34.75 43.85 -24.05
C LEU A 245 34.33 44.49 -22.72
N ILE A 246 33.32 43.94 -22.05
CA ILE A 246 32.89 44.36 -20.70
C ILE A 246 34.00 44.10 -19.67
N ALA A 247 34.64 42.91 -19.71
CA ALA A 247 35.76 42.60 -18.81
C ALA A 247 36.96 43.52 -19.05
N GLY A 248 37.23 43.88 -20.32
CA GLY A 248 38.25 44.86 -20.69
C GLY A 248 37.96 46.26 -20.12
N ILE A 249 36.73 46.74 -20.24
CA ILE A 249 36.31 48.04 -19.68
C ILE A 249 36.50 48.05 -18.16
N ILE A 250 36.01 47.01 -17.46
CA ILE A 250 36.15 46.89 -16.00
C ILE A 250 37.62 46.84 -15.58
N ALA A 251 38.47 46.09 -16.28
CA ALA A 251 39.90 46.02 -15.99
C ALA A 251 40.59 47.38 -16.20
N THR A 252 40.16 48.14 -17.19
CA THR A 252 40.74 49.47 -17.49
C THR A 252 40.32 50.49 -16.43
N GLU A 253 39.06 50.48 -16.00
CA GLU A 253 38.57 51.35 -14.91
C GLU A 253 39.23 51.03 -13.56
N MET A 254 39.39 49.74 -13.22
CA MET A 254 40.11 49.35 -12.00
C MET A 254 41.59 49.76 -12.06
N SER A 255 42.22 49.70 -13.23
CA SER A 255 43.62 50.12 -13.40
C SER A 255 43.78 51.63 -13.22
N ILE A 256 42.84 52.44 -13.75
CA ILE A 256 42.82 53.89 -13.57
C ILE A 256 42.56 54.24 -12.10
N GLY A 257 41.64 53.53 -11.43
CA GLY A 257 41.37 53.71 -10.01
C GLY A 257 42.58 53.41 -9.13
N LEU A 258 43.33 52.34 -9.43
CA LEU A 258 44.56 52.00 -8.74
C LEU A 258 45.66 53.03 -8.97
N ILE A 259 45.83 53.52 -10.20
CA ILE A 259 46.80 54.58 -10.52
C ILE A 259 46.46 55.87 -9.79
N TYR A 260 45.18 56.25 -9.74
CA TYR A 260 44.73 57.43 -9.01
C TYR A 260 44.96 57.30 -7.50
N LEU A 261 44.69 56.12 -6.93
CA LEU A 261 44.92 55.83 -5.52
C LEU A 261 46.41 55.82 -5.15
N PHE A 262 47.28 55.43 -6.09
CA PHE A 262 48.74 55.46 -5.94
C PHE A 262 49.36 56.86 -6.13
N LEU A 263 48.67 57.77 -6.84
CA LEU A 263 49.10 59.16 -7.05
C LEU A 263 48.59 60.13 -5.96
N HIS A 264 47.59 59.72 -5.18
CA HIS A 264 47.00 60.49 -4.08
C HIS A 264 47.34 59.94 -2.67
N PHE A 265 48.34 59.06 -2.60
CA PHE A 265 49.06 58.66 -1.39
C PHE A 265 50.53 59.08 -1.50
#